data_AF-A0A928GK26-F1
#
_entry.id   AF-A0A928GK26-F1
#
_cell.length_a   1.000
_cell.length_b   1.000
_cell.length_c   1.000
_cell.angle_alpha   90.00
_cell.angle_beta   90.00
_cell.angle_gamma   90.00
#
_symmetry.space_group_name_H-M   'P 1'
#
loop_
_entity.id
_entity.type
_entity.pdbx_description
1 polymer ?
#
loop_
_entity_poly.entity_id
_entity_poly.type
_entity_poly.pdbx_seq_one_letter_code
_entity_poly.pdbx_strand_id
1 'polypeptide(L)'
;MTNNEKPIATYSMHVEGKDIVITDIIYIMNDDDNDNIDIIACTENKGELHKIGCPNSITATGCDVVKSSIYNKKGEVISQFCSDSYIIGCFLLEEVLKHNPKLAKDLEELPYAFAIIRNFTGDITFTIKEEKVFDEKMPILNIRGKGNINFHSDYEPGYFDED
;
A
#
# COMPACT_ATOMS: atom_id res chain seq x y z
N MET A 1 1.08 -25.75 -4.97
CA MET A 1 1.80 -25.49 -6.24
C MET A 1 1.67 -24.01 -6.50
N THR A 2 2.72 -23.21 -6.34
CA THR A 2 2.67 -21.77 -6.62
C THR A 2 2.62 -21.59 -8.13
N ASN A 3 1.45 -21.23 -8.65
CA ASN A 3 1.33 -20.83 -10.06
C ASN A 3 2.24 -19.62 -10.27
N ASN A 4 3.30 -19.81 -11.08
CA ASN A 4 4.16 -18.73 -11.55
C ASN A 4 3.43 -17.91 -12.63
N GLU A 5 2.28 -17.33 -12.29
CA GLU A 5 1.64 -16.34 -13.17
C GLU A 5 2.55 -15.09 -13.20
N LYS A 6 2.88 -14.67 -14.43
CA LYS A 6 3.73 -13.50 -14.68
C LYS A 6 3.01 -12.26 -14.10
N PRO A 7 3.72 -11.34 -13.42
CA PRO A 7 3.07 -10.15 -12.88
C PRO A 7 2.40 -9.34 -13.99
N ILE A 8 1.21 -8.81 -13.68
CA ILE A 8 0.43 -7.91 -14.55
C ILE A 8 1.28 -6.67 -14.85
N ALA A 9 1.88 -6.10 -13.81
CA ALA A 9 2.75 -4.94 -13.91
C ALA A 9 3.83 -4.98 -12.82
N THR A 10 4.94 -4.29 -13.08
CA THR A 10 6.01 -4.09 -12.10
C THR A 10 6.56 -2.68 -12.22
N TYR A 11 6.67 -2.01 -11.09
CA TYR A 11 7.21 -0.66 -10.99
C TYR A 11 8.29 -0.60 -9.93
N SER A 12 9.18 0.38 -10.04
CA SER A 12 10.22 0.59 -9.03
C SER A 12 10.44 2.07 -8.80
N MET A 13 10.70 2.45 -7.55
CA MET A 13 11.15 3.78 -7.18
C MET A 13 12.39 3.69 -6.29
N HIS A 14 13.28 4.68 -6.40
CA HIS A 14 14.41 4.84 -5.50
C HIS A 14 14.09 5.93 -4.47
N VAL A 15 14.49 5.71 -3.22
CA VAL A 15 14.26 6.63 -2.10
C VAL A 15 15.57 6.86 -1.36
N GLU A 16 15.87 8.11 -1.00
CA GLU A 16 17.09 8.49 -0.29
C GLU A 16 16.78 9.23 1.02
N GLY A 17 16.89 8.53 2.15
CA GLY A 17 16.80 9.13 3.48
C GLY A 17 15.43 9.76 3.78
N LYS A 18 14.34 9.15 3.30
CA LYS A 18 12.97 9.66 3.48
C LYS A 18 12.11 8.68 4.28
N ASP A 19 11.12 9.24 4.94
CA ASP A 19 10.05 8.45 5.56
C ASP A 19 9.05 8.04 4.49
N ILE A 20 8.68 6.76 4.48
CA ILE A 20 7.65 6.22 3.60
C ILE A 20 6.46 5.75 4.43
N VAL A 21 5.27 5.87 3.86
CA VAL A 21 4.03 5.37 4.43
C VAL A 21 3.35 4.45 3.42
N ILE A 22 2.94 3.29 3.90
CA ILE A 22 2.13 2.32 3.19
C ILE A 22 0.78 2.27 3.90
N THR A 23 -0.29 2.53 3.18
CA THR A 23 -1.63 2.65 3.76
C THR A 23 -2.70 2.49 2.70
N ASP A 24 -3.94 2.33 3.15
CA ASP A 24 -5.11 2.50 2.31
C ASP A 24 -5.24 3.96 1.88
N ILE A 25 -5.56 4.14 0.60
CA ILE A 25 -5.69 5.45 0.00
C ILE A 25 -6.80 6.29 0.66
N ILE A 26 -7.85 5.69 1.23
CA ILE A 26 -8.91 6.45 1.89
C ILE A 26 -8.42 7.22 3.11
N TYR A 27 -7.37 6.73 3.77
CA TYR A 27 -6.85 7.40 4.94
C TYR A 27 -6.09 8.67 4.57
N ILE A 28 -5.54 8.78 3.36
CA ILE A 28 -4.78 9.97 2.94
C ILE A 28 -5.64 11.04 2.26
N MET A 29 -6.86 10.70 1.84
CA MET A 29 -7.78 11.64 1.17
C MET A 29 -8.14 12.81 2.08
N ASN A 30 -8.29 13.99 1.50
CA ASN A 30 -8.85 15.15 2.18
C ASN A 30 -10.34 15.34 1.81
N ASP A 31 -11.03 16.24 2.51
CA ASP A 31 -12.46 16.47 2.30
C ASP A 31 -12.78 16.97 0.87
N ASP A 32 -11.82 17.60 0.18
CA ASP A 32 -11.93 18.09 -1.20
C ASP A 32 -11.73 16.96 -2.24
N ASP A 33 -11.16 15.81 -1.84
CA ASP A 33 -10.96 14.64 -2.70
C ASP A 33 -12.23 13.77 -2.82
N ASN A 34 -13.23 13.96 -1.95
CA ASN A 34 -14.50 13.20 -1.99
C ASN A 34 -15.31 13.44 -3.27
N ASP A 35 -15.09 14.57 -3.96
CA ASP A 35 -15.72 14.89 -5.24
C ASP A 35 -14.89 14.44 -6.46
N ASN A 36 -13.67 13.91 -6.25
CA ASN A 36 -12.79 13.43 -7.33
C ASN A 36 -13.13 11.98 -7.75
N ILE A 37 -14.04 11.92 -8.72
CA ILE A 37 -14.42 10.76 -9.55
C ILE A 37 -13.23 9.91 -10.08
N ASP A 38 -12.01 10.45 -10.13
CA ASP A 38 -10.81 9.71 -10.59
C ASP A 38 -10.37 8.61 -9.62
N ILE A 39 -10.82 8.63 -8.37
CA ILE A 39 -10.63 7.55 -7.38
C ILE A 39 -11.65 6.42 -7.62
N ILE A 40 -12.87 6.76 -8.05
CA ILE A 40 -13.88 5.77 -8.46
C ILE A 40 -13.38 5.02 -9.71
N ALA A 41 -12.66 5.71 -10.61
CA ALA A 41 -12.02 5.08 -11.76
C ALA A 41 -10.93 4.04 -11.41
N CYS A 42 -10.32 4.09 -10.20
CA CYS A 42 -9.41 3.05 -9.70
C CYS A 42 -10.09 1.69 -9.50
N THR A 43 -11.42 1.67 -9.35
CA THR A 43 -12.21 0.43 -9.24
C THR A 43 -12.59 -0.15 -10.60
N GLU A 44 -12.64 0.68 -11.64
CA GLU A 44 -13.01 0.28 -13.00
C GLU A 44 -11.79 -0.07 -13.88
N ASN A 45 -10.63 0.55 -13.63
CA ASN A 45 -9.36 0.30 -14.35
C ASN A 45 -8.35 -0.47 -13.49
N LYS A 46 -8.59 -1.79 -13.34
CA LYS A 46 -7.69 -2.71 -12.63
C LYS A 46 -6.28 -2.69 -13.26
N GLY A 47 -5.27 -2.29 -12.49
CA GLY A 47 -3.85 -2.40 -12.88
C GLY A 47 -3.17 -1.13 -13.41
N GLU A 48 -3.82 0.03 -13.29
CA GLU A 48 -3.21 1.33 -13.61
C GLU A 48 -2.69 2.07 -12.37
N LEU A 49 -1.65 2.91 -12.55
CA LEU A 49 -1.04 3.73 -11.49
C LEU A 49 -1.78 5.06 -11.38
N HIS A 50 -2.33 5.37 -10.20
CA HIS A 50 -2.99 6.66 -9.97
C HIS A 50 -2.12 7.58 -9.10
N LYS A 51 -1.98 8.84 -9.52
CA LYS A 51 -1.31 9.88 -8.74
C LYS A 51 -2.36 10.67 -7.97
N ILE A 52 -2.41 10.52 -6.64
CA ILE A 52 -3.16 11.42 -5.77
C ILE A 52 -2.19 12.38 -5.13
N GLY A 53 -2.18 13.66 -5.54
CA GLY A 53 -1.52 14.79 -4.86
C GLY A 53 -0.01 14.68 -4.59
N CYS A 54 0.58 13.51 -4.81
CA CYS A 54 1.88 13.05 -4.37
C CYS A 54 2.64 12.65 -5.64
N PRO A 55 3.52 13.53 -6.16
CA PRO A 55 4.17 13.29 -7.45
C PRO A 55 5.07 12.04 -7.46
N ASN A 56 5.46 11.53 -6.27
CA ASN A 56 6.30 10.34 -6.09
C ASN A 56 5.54 9.15 -5.48
N SER A 57 4.23 9.04 -5.70
CA SER A 57 3.44 7.88 -5.24
C SER A 57 3.23 6.83 -6.31
N ILE A 58 3.16 5.57 -5.88
CA ILE A 58 2.61 4.46 -6.66
C ILE A 58 1.43 3.89 -5.86
N THR A 59 0.25 3.95 -6.46
CA THR A 59 -0.99 3.34 -5.94
C THR A 59 -1.42 2.24 -6.90
N ALA A 60 -1.94 1.14 -6.36
CA ALA A 60 -2.56 0.12 -7.18
C ALA A 60 -3.69 -0.57 -6.40
N THR A 61 -4.74 -0.94 -7.10
CA THR A 61 -5.87 -1.71 -6.57
C THR A 61 -5.39 -3.09 -6.11
N GLY A 62 -5.70 -3.46 -4.88
CA GLY A 62 -5.34 -4.71 -4.22
C GLY A 62 -6.41 -5.12 -3.22
N CYS A 63 -6.98 -6.33 -3.36
CA CYS A 63 -8.19 -6.75 -2.66
C CYS A 63 -8.06 -6.91 -1.12
N ASP A 64 -9.21 -6.71 -0.45
CA ASP A 64 -9.66 -7.03 0.91
C ASP A 64 -8.65 -7.80 1.77
N VAL A 65 -8.00 -7.13 2.73
CA VAL A 65 -7.89 -7.71 4.06
C VAL A 65 -7.58 -6.65 5.12
N VAL A 66 -8.34 -6.80 6.20
CA VAL A 66 -8.31 -6.24 7.57
C VAL A 66 -6.91 -5.98 8.15
N LYS A 67 -5.83 -6.55 7.60
CA LYS A 67 -4.48 -6.43 8.16
C LYS A 67 -3.40 -6.89 7.18
N SER A 68 -2.52 -5.97 6.80
CA SER A 68 -1.27 -6.25 6.08
C SER A 68 -0.09 -6.08 7.02
N SER A 69 0.87 -6.99 6.96
CA SER A 69 2.11 -6.92 7.74
C SER A 69 3.29 -6.57 6.85
N ILE A 70 4.17 -5.74 7.39
CA ILE A 70 5.49 -5.46 6.83
C ILE A 70 6.50 -6.29 7.60
N TYR A 71 7.25 -7.15 6.91
CA TYR A 71 8.25 -8.01 7.53
C TYR A 71 9.66 -7.54 7.21
N ASN A 72 10.59 -7.67 8.14
CA ASN A 72 12.01 -7.51 7.83
C ASN A 72 12.62 -8.80 7.23
N LYS A 73 13.92 -8.76 6.89
CA LYS A 73 14.65 -9.92 6.34
C LYS A 73 14.67 -11.18 7.22
N LYS A 74 14.40 -11.06 8.52
CA LYS A 74 14.33 -12.19 9.46
C LYS A 74 12.92 -12.78 9.54
N GLY A 75 11.94 -12.21 8.82
CA GLY A 75 10.53 -12.58 8.92
C GLY A 75 9.84 -11.98 10.16
N GLU A 76 10.45 -10.99 10.82
CA GLU A 76 9.83 -10.30 11.96
C GLU A 76 8.90 -9.21 11.44
N VAL A 77 7.67 -9.14 11.95
CA VAL A 77 6.75 -8.04 11.67
C VAL A 77 7.31 -6.74 12.25
N ILE A 78 7.51 -5.73 11.39
CA ILE A 78 8.00 -4.40 11.77
C ILE A 78 6.92 -3.32 11.69
N SER A 79 5.81 -3.58 11.00
CA SER A 79 4.65 -2.69 10.95
C SER A 79 3.42 -3.43 10.46
N GLN A 80 2.22 -2.90 10.76
CA GLN A 80 0.96 -3.41 10.23
C GLN A 80 0.08 -2.24 9.76
N PHE A 81 -0.76 -2.48 8.76
CA PHE A 81 -1.74 -1.50 8.30
C PHE A 81 -3.03 -2.18 7.82
N CYS A 82 -4.18 -1.53 7.95
CA CYS A 82 -5.48 -1.98 7.44
C CYS A 82 -5.71 -1.46 6.02
N SER A 83 -6.44 -2.23 5.21
CA SER A 83 -7.01 -1.76 3.94
C SER A 83 -8.52 -1.92 3.97
N ASP A 84 -9.21 -0.78 3.92
CA ASP A 84 -10.66 -0.65 4.04
C ASP A 84 -11.32 -0.40 2.66
N SER A 85 -10.55 -0.01 1.64
CA SER A 85 -11.06 0.41 0.32
C SER A 85 -10.49 -0.36 -0.88
N TYR A 86 -9.73 -1.43 -0.63
CA TYR A 86 -9.14 -2.27 -1.68
C TYR A 86 -8.10 -1.54 -2.55
N ILE A 87 -7.57 -0.40 -2.09
CA ILE A 87 -6.58 0.39 -2.82
C ILE A 87 -5.45 0.77 -1.86
N ILE A 88 -4.31 0.11 -2.02
CA ILE A 88 -3.12 0.32 -1.22
C ILE A 88 -2.12 1.15 -2.02
N GLY A 89 -1.45 2.08 -1.35
CA GLY A 89 -0.36 2.84 -1.94
C GLY A 89 0.87 2.90 -1.05
N CYS A 90 2.01 3.22 -1.66
CA CYS A 90 3.22 3.63 -0.96
C CYS A 90 3.56 5.07 -1.35
N PHE A 91 3.80 5.89 -0.35
CA PHE A 91 3.96 7.33 -0.50
C PHE A 91 5.16 7.82 0.32
N LEU A 92 5.73 8.95 -0.09
CA LEU A 92 6.59 9.73 0.79
C LEU A 92 5.72 10.41 1.85
N LEU A 93 6.07 10.22 3.13
CA LEU A 93 5.25 10.74 4.23
C LEU A 93 5.13 12.27 4.19
N GLU A 94 6.19 12.97 3.77
CA GLU A 94 6.18 14.43 3.63
C GLU A 94 5.19 14.92 2.57
N GLU A 95 4.97 14.15 1.50
CA GLU A 95 4.02 14.49 0.44
C GLU A 95 2.58 14.27 0.93
N VAL A 96 2.35 13.17 1.65
CA VAL A 96 1.05 12.88 2.27
C VAL A 96 0.65 13.97 3.26
N LEU A 97 1.57 14.37 4.16
CA LEU A 97 1.31 15.43 5.13
C LEU A 97 1.12 16.80 4.48
N LYS A 98 1.74 17.04 3.32
CA LYS A 98 1.50 18.26 2.54
C LYS A 98 0.14 18.24 1.85
N HIS A 99 -0.29 17.07 1.36
CA HIS A 99 -1.59 16.85 0.71
C HIS A 99 -2.74 16.95 1.70
N ASN A 100 -2.63 16.26 2.83
CA ASN A 100 -3.59 16.30 3.92
C ASN A 100 -2.87 16.56 5.27
N PRO A 101 -2.71 17.84 5.67
CA PRO A 101 -2.08 18.19 6.95
C PRO A 101 -2.83 17.70 8.19
N LYS A 102 -4.15 17.42 8.08
CA LYS A 102 -4.95 16.89 9.20
C LYS A 102 -4.51 15.49 9.60
N LEU A 103 -3.92 14.74 8.66
CA LEU A 103 -3.45 13.37 8.86
C LEU A 103 -2.38 13.24 9.95
N ALA A 104 -1.66 14.32 10.26
CA ALA A 104 -0.65 14.30 11.31
C ALA A 104 -1.20 13.75 12.65
N LYS A 105 -2.45 14.07 12.97
CA LYS A 105 -3.14 13.57 14.15
C LYS A 105 -3.50 12.08 14.02
N ASP A 106 -3.97 11.68 12.86
CA ASP A 106 -4.42 10.31 12.59
C ASP A 106 -3.25 9.31 12.58
N LEU A 107 -2.05 9.74 12.14
CA LEU A 107 -0.83 8.93 12.23
C LEU A 107 -0.47 8.53 13.67
N GLU A 108 -0.86 9.36 14.65
CA GLU A 108 -0.62 9.10 16.07
C GLU A 108 -1.76 8.28 16.70
N GLU A 109 -3.01 8.57 16.30
CA GLU A 109 -4.22 7.98 16.91
C GLU A 109 -4.62 6.63 16.27
N LEU A 110 -4.22 6.36 15.02
CA LEU A 110 -4.55 5.17 14.24
C LEU A 110 -3.30 4.39 13.80
N PRO A 111 -2.53 3.81 14.73
CA PRO A 111 -1.28 3.10 14.41
C PRO A 111 -1.50 1.85 13.54
N TYR A 112 -2.73 1.38 13.43
CA TYR A 112 -3.13 0.25 12.58
C TYR A 112 -3.55 0.68 11.17
N ALA A 113 -3.69 1.98 10.88
CA ALA A 113 -4.05 2.45 9.54
C ALA A 113 -2.82 2.69 8.64
N PHE A 114 -1.64 2.88 9.24
CA PHE A 114 -0.43 3.31 8.53
C PHE A 114 0.77 2.44 8.87
N ALA A 115 1.41 1.87 7.86
CA ALA A 115 2.72 1.28 8.00
C ALA A 115 3.80 2.30 7.63
N ILE A 116 4.50 2.82 8.63
CA ILE A 116 5.51 3.87 8.45
C ILE A 116 6.90 3.27 8.57
N ILE A 117 7.72 3.44 7.54
CA ILE A 117 9.12 3.04 7.54
C ILE A 117 9.97 4.30 7.52
N ARG A 118 10.66 4.54 8.64
CA ARG A 118 11.42 5.77 8.86
C ARG A 118 12.80 5.70 8.22
N ASN A 119 13.25 6.84 7.68
CA ASN A 119 14.58 7.05 7.13
C ASN A 119 15.01 5.93 6.16
N PHE A 120 14.13 5.57 5.22
CA PHE A 120 14.40 4.55 4.23
C PHE A 120 15.32 5.09 3.13
N THR A 121 16.35 4.30 2.80
CA THR A 121 17.24 4.51 1.66
C THR A 121 17.38 3.21 0.90
N GLY A 122 16.92 3.18 -0.34
CA GLY A 122 16.96 2.00 -1.19
C GLY A 122 15.91 2.00 -2.29
N ASP A 123 15.71 0.83 -2.90
CA ASP A 123 14.74 0.62 -3.96
C ASP A 123 13.46 -0.01 -3.41
N ILE A 124 12.31 0.51 -3.83
CA ILE A 124 10.99 -0.09 -3.58
C ILE A 124 10.48 -0.63 -4.90
N THR A 125 10.14 -1.91 -4.93
CA THR A 125 9.52 -2.59 -6.07
C THR A 125 8.06 -2.87 -5.76
N PHE A 126 7.21 -2.53 -6.71
CA PHE A 126 5.78 -2.81 -6.72
C PHE A 126 5.51 -3.88 -7.75
N THR A 127 4.75 -4.91 -7.39
CA THR A 127 4.40 -5.99 -8.29
C THR A 127 2.92 -6.28 -8.15
N ILE A 128 2.19 -6.11 -9.25
CA ILE A 128 0.77 -6.47 -9.32
C ILE A 128 0.67 -7.88 -9.89
N LYS A 129 0.00 -8.78 -9.17
CA LYS A 129 -0.25 -10.16 -9.61
C LYS A 129 -1.72 -10.48 -9.48
N GLU A 130 -2.25 -11.31 -10.36
CA GLU A 130 -3.54 -11.94 -10.10
C GLU A 130 -3.35 -13.06 -9.08
N GLU A 131 -4.08 -12.99 -7.98
CA GLU A 131 -4.17 -14.07 -7.00
C GLU A 131 -5.62 -14.52 -6.90
N LYS A 132 -5.85 -15.80 -6.58
CA LYS A 132 -7.20 -16.29 -6.29
C LYS A 132 -7.56 -15.89 -4.86
N VAL A 133 -8.50 -14.98 -4.71
CA VAL A 133 -9.06 -14.56 -3.43
C VAL A 133 -10.49 -15.09 -3.35
N PHE A 134 -10.75 -15.98 -2.40
CA PHE A 134 -11.96 -16.81 -2.38
C PHE A 134 -12.19 -17.54 -3.72
N ASP A 135 -13.18 -17.11 -4.50
CA ASP A 135 -13.54 -17.68 -5.80
C ASP A 135 -13.30 -16.74 -6.99
N GLU A 136 -12.69 -15.58 -6.76
CA GLU A 136 -12.38 -14.61 -7.79
C GLU A 136 -10.86 -14.44 -7.99
N LYS A 137 -10.44 -14.19 -9.23
CA LYS A 137 -9.09 -13.73 -9.53
C LYS A 137 -9.05 -12.23 -9.37
N MET A 138 -8.18 -11.74 -8.49
CA MET A 138 -8.08 -10.31 -8.20
C MET A 138 -6.62 -9.85 -8.26
N PRO A 139 -6.37 -8.63 -8.76
CA PRO A 139 -5.04 -8.04 -8.69
C PRO A 139 -4.67 -7.77 -7.23
N ILE A 140 -3.45 -8.14 -6.83
CA ILE A 140 -2.86 -7.90 -5.51
C ILE A 140 -1.55 -7.14 -5.69
N LEU A 141 -1.44 -6.01 -4.99
CA LEU A 141 -0.23 -5.21 -4.92
C LEU A 141 0.74 -5.79 -3.89
N ASN A 142 1.90 -6.25 -4.36
CA ASN A 142 3.02 -6.62 -3.52
C ASN A 142 4.05 -5.49 -3.51
N ILE A 143 4.44 -5.03 -2.33
CA ILE A 143 5.41 -3.94 -2.13
C ILE A 143 6.64 -4.55 -1.48
N ARG A 144 7.83 -4.30 -2.04
CA ARG A 144 9.10 -4.81 -1.51
C ARG A 144 10.15 -3.73 -1.46
N GLY A 145 10.69 -3.42 -0.29
CA GLY A 145 11.82 -2.53 -0.13
C GLY A 145 13.13 -3.29 0.03
N LYS A 146 14.16 -2.86 -0.69
CA LYS A 146 15.53 -3.33 -0.56
C LYS A 146 16.48 -2.15 -0.36
N GLY A 147 17.01 -2.03 0.84
CA GLY A 147 17.85 -0.90 1.23
C GLY A 147 18.49 -1.09 2.60
N ASN A 148 18.66 0.03 3.31
CA ASN A 148 19.07 0.05 4.71
C ASN A 148 18.08 -0.73 5.61
N ILE A 149 16.79 -0.65 5.29
CA ILE A 149 15.74 -1.52 5.81
C ILE A 149 15.29 -2.38 4.63
N ASN A 150 15.11 -3.68 4.85
CA ASN A 150 14.54 -4.55 3.82
C ASN A 150 13.16 -4.96 4.29
N PHE A 151 12.16 -4.86 3.43
CA PHE A 151 10.80 -5.15 3.80
C PHE A 151 9.98 -5.74 2.66
N HIS A 152 8.89 -6.42 3.00
CA HIS A 152 7.83 -6.73 2.05
C HIS A 152 6.46 -6.63 2.70
N SER A 153 5.46 -6.24 1.92
CA SER A 153 4.06 -6.53 2.24
C SER A 153 3.79 -7.98 1.91
N ASP A 154 2.98 -8.63 2.74
CA ASP A 154 2.35 -9.89 2.39
C ASP A 154 0.85 -9.75 2.53
N TYR A 155 0.13 -10.46 1.67
CA TYR A 155 -1.31 -10.61 1.74
C TYR A 155 -1.58 -11.90 2.53
N GLU A 156 -2.31 -11.79 3.64
CA GLU A 156 -2.73 -12.94 4.44
C GLU A 156 -4.20 -13.28 4.12
N PRO A 157 -4.48 -14.19 3.16
CA PRO A 157 -5.84 -14.70 2.98
C PRO A 157 -6.18 -15.60 4.17
N GLY A 158 -6.87 -15.08 5.19
CA GLY A 158 -7.29 -15.98 6.27
C GLY A 158 -7.91 -15.41 7.54
N TYR A 159 -7.96 -14.11 7.78
CA TYR A 159 -8.54 -13.61 9.04
C TYR A 159 -10.02 -13.26 8.94
N PHE A 160 -10.84 -14.27 8.72
CA PHE A 160 -12.24 -14.35 9.16
C PHE A 160 -12.58 -15.81 9.48
N ASP A 161 -11.84 -16.42 10.41
CA ASP A 161 -12.50 -17.41 11.27
C ASP A 161 -13.30 -16.58 12.27
N GLU A 162 -14.61 -16.49 12.02
CA GLU A 162 -15.59 -16.00 13.01
C GLU A 162 -15.52 -16.94 14.23
N ASP A 163 -14.92 -16.47 15.33
CA ASP A 163 -15.19 -17.00 16.68
C ASP A 163 -16.46 -16.35 17.27
#